data_AF-A0A965PDQ2-F1
#
_entry.id   AF-A0A965PDQ2-F1
#
_cell.length_a   1.000
_cell.length_b   1.000
_cell.length_c   1.000
_cell.angle_alpha   90.00
_cell.angle_beta   90.00
_cell.angle_gamma   90.00
#
_symmetry.space_group_name_H-M   'P 1'
#
loop_
_entity.id
_entity.type
_entity.pdbx_description
1 polymer ?
#
loop_
_entity_poly.entity_id
_entity_poly.type
_entity_poly.pdbx_seq_one_letter_code
_entity_poly.pdbx_strand_id
1 'polypeptide(L)' 'MTNHKEFIDYAAYCMNAERALKNLHEAILMKKFETAKHEAMKAVVESKLTYNAILAMEEDNDALHKQAATV' A
#
# COMPACT_ATOMS: atom_id res chain seq x y z
N MET A 1 -5.75 5.19 29.42
CA MET A 1 -5.49 4.37 28.23
C MET A 1 -5.36 5.32 27.06
N THR A 2 -4.14 5.58 26.61
CA THR A 2 -3.86 6.51 25.51
C THR A 2 -4.34 5.85 24.22
N ASN A 3 -5.27 6.49 23.52
CA ASN A 3 -5.82 6.01 22.26
C ASN A 3 -4.70 6.13 21.20
N HIS A 4 -3.94 5.06 20.98
CA HIS A 4 -2.96 5.02 19.89
C HIS A 4 -3.74 4.88 18.59
N LYS A 5 -3.94 6.01 17.89
CA LYS A 5 -4.39 5.98 16.51
C LYS A 5 -3.27 5.30 15.70
N GLU A 6 -3.50 4.06 15.28
CA GLU A 6 -2.57 3.36 14.38
C GLU A 6 -2.44 4.22 13.12
N PHE A 7 -1.24 4.74 12.88
CA PHE A 7 -0.98 5.52 11.67
C PHE A 7 -1.01 4.56 10.47
N ILE A 8 -1.95 4.77 9.57
CA ILE A 8 -2.09 3.95 8.35
C ILE A 8 -0.99 4.36 7.37
N ASP A 9 0.07 3.54 7.27
CA ASP A 9 1.23 3.82 6.43
C ASP A 9 1.02 3.37 4.98
N TYR A 10 0.12 4.05 4.26
CA TYR A 10 -0.08 3.81 2.83
C TYR A 10 1.19 4.06 2.01
N ALA A 11 2.05 4.98 2.46
CA ALA A 11 3.23 5.42 1.74
C ALA A 11 4.27 4.30 1.66
N ALA A 12 4.50 3.56 2.74
CA ALA A 12 5.40 2.41 2.73
C ALA A 12 4.99 1.36 1.70
N TYR A 13 3.71 0.97 1.67
CA TYR A 13 3.20 0.01 0.69
C TYR A 13 3.34 0.52 -0.75
N CYS A 14 3.00 1.79 -0.99
CA CYS A 14 3.07 2.39 -2.32
C CYS A 14 4.51 2.41 -2.86
N MET A 15 5.47 2.86 -2.03
CA MET A 15 6.88 2.90 -2.41
C MET A 15 7.48 1.50 -2.60
N ASN A 16 7.01 0.50 -1.84
CA ASN A 16 7.43 -0.89 -2.03
C ASN A 16 6.90 -1.46 -3.34
N ALA A 17 5.66 -1.14 -3.74
CA ALA A 17 5.11 -1.52 -5.04
C ALA A 17 5.96 -0.94 -6.19
N GLU A 18 6.32 0.34 -6.12
CA GLU A 18 7.18 1.00 -7.11
C GLU A 18 8.55 0.31 -7.22
N ARG A 19 9.18 0.02 -6.08
CA ARG A 19 10.46 -0.69 -6.04
C ARG A 19 10.37 -2.08 -6.67
N ALA A 20 9.30 -2.82 -6.40
CA ALA A 20 9.07 -4.14 -6.98
C ALA A 20 8.91 -4.06 -8.50
N LEU A 21 8.20 -3.05 -9.02
CA LEU A 21 8.08 -2.82 -10.48
C LEU A 21 9.43 -2.49 -11.11
N LYS A 22 10.27 -1.69 -10.43
CA LYS A 22 11.64 -1.42 -10.90
C LYS A 22 12.47 -2.71 -10.97
N ASN A 23 12.46 -3.53 -9.92
CA ASN A 23 13.19 -4.79 -9.88
C ASN A 23 12.71 -5.79 -10.94
N LEU A 24 11.39 -5.84 -11.17
CA LEU A 24 10.79 -6.61 -12.26
C LEU A 24 11.39 -6.19 -13.60
N HIS A 25 11.38 -4.88 -13.89
CA HIS A 25 11.89 -4.35 -15.15
C HIS A 25 13.37 -4.72 -15.36
N GLU A 26 14.21 -4.52 -14.32
CA GLU A 26 15.62 -4.92 -14.34
C GLU A 26 15.81 -6.42 -14.58
N ALA A 27 15.01 -7.28 -13.93
CA ALA A 27 15.06 -8.72 -14.12
C ALA A 27 14.67 -9.15 -15.55
N ILE A 28 13.69 -8.50 -16.17
CA ILE A 28 13.30 -8.74 -17.57
C ILE A 28 14.44 -8.36 -18.53
N LEU A 29 15.10 -7.22 -18.32
CA LEU A 29 16.26 -6.82 -19.14
C LEU A 29 17.38 -7.87 -19.10
N MET A 30 17.56 -8.54 -17.96
CA MET A 30 18.54 -9.61 -17.78
C MET A 30 18.01 -11.01 -18.17
N LYS A 31 16.81 -11.11 -18.75
CA LYS A 31 16.14 -12.39 -19.08
C LYS A 31 15.96 -13.34 -17.88
N LYS A 32 15.91 -12.81 -16.66
CA LYS A 32 15.67 -13.56 -15.41
C LYS A 32 14.17 -13.68 -15.14
N PHE A 33 13.48 -14.50 -15.93
CA PHE A 33 12.01 -14.52 -15.95
C PHE A 33 11.37 -14.94 -14.63
N GLU A 34 11.92 -15.92 -13.92
CA GLU A 34 11.36 -16.34 -12.62
C GLU A 34 11.48 -15.23 -11.56
N THR A 35 12.60 -14.51 -11.54
CA THR A 35 12.76 -13.33 -10.67
C THR A 35 11.77 -12.24 -11.06
N ALA A 36 11.58 -11.97 -12.36
CA ALA A 36 10.62 -10.98 -12.81
C ALA A 36 9.18 -11.33 -12.41
N LYS A 37 8.76 -12.60 -12.55
CA LYS A 37 7.44 -13.06 -12.10
C LYS A 37 7.26 -12.89 -10.59
N HIS A 38 8.29 -13.18 -9.81
CA HIS A 38 8.27 -13.00 -8.35
C HIS A 38 8.10 -11.54 -7.95
N GLU A 39 8.91 -10.65 -8.53
CA GLU A 39 8.82 -9.20 -8.27
C GLU A 39 7.50 -8.62 -8.79
N ALA A 40 6.95 -9.14 -9.90
CA ALA A 40 5.61 -8.79 -10.38
C ALA A 40 4.52 -9.14 -9.35
N MET A 41 4.58 -10.33 -8.77
CA MET A 41 3.61 -10.73 -7.74
C MET A 41 3.73 -9.85 -6.50
N LYS A 42 4.95 -9.50 -6.08
CA LYS A 42 5.17 -8.54 -4.98
C LYS A 42 4.51 -7.19 -5.28
N ALA A 43 4.71 -6.64 -6.47
CA ALA A 43 4.11 -5.36 -6.86
C ALA A 43 2.57 -5.40 -6.75
N VAL A 44 1.94 -6.51 -7.14
CA VAL A 44 0.47 -6.70 -7.02
C VAL A 44 0.04 -6.72 -5.55
N VAL A 45 0.76 -7.44 -4.70
CA VAL A 45 0.44 -7.53 -3.27
C VAL A 45 0.58 -6.17 -2.59
N GLU A 46 1.70 -5.48 -2.80
CA GLU A 46 1.95 -4.15 -2.22
C GLU A 46 0.94 -3.10 -2.72
N SER A 47 0.54 -3.18 -3.99
CA SER A 47 -0.52 -2.33 -4.55
C SER A 47 -1.87 -2.57 -3.86
N LYS A 48 -2.21 -3.84 -3.55
CA LYS A 48 -3.43 -4.17 -2.80
C LYS A 48 -3.38 -3.67 -1.36
N LEU A 49 -2.22 -3.77 -0.70
CA LEU A 49 -2.03 -3.21 0.65
C LEU A 49 -2.19 -1.68 0.62
N THR A 50 -1.63 -1.02 -0.39
CA THR A 50 -1.80 0.42 -0.60
C THR A 50 -3.28 0.78 -0.77
N TYR A 51 -4.02 0.03 -1.59
CA TYR A 51 -5.45 0.25 -1.79
C TYR A 51 -6.25 0.08 -0.49
N ASN A 52 -5.99 -0.98 0.27
CA ASN A 52 -6.66 -1.20 1.55
C ASN A 52 -6.33 -0.13 2.58
N ALA A 53 -5.09 0.37 2.58
CA ALA A 53 -4.68 1.50 3.42
C ALA A 53 -5.48 2.77 3.07
N ILE A 54 -5.71 3.04 1.79
CA ILE A 54 -6.56 4.17 1.36
C ILE A 54 -8.00 3.99 1.86
N LEU A 55 -8.58 2.81 1.72
CA LEU A 55 -9.94 2.53 2.23
C LEU A 55 -10.05 2.79 3.74
N ALA A 56 -9.07 2.32 4.52
CA ALA A 56 -9.06 2.55 5.95
C ALA A 56 -8.92 4.05 6.30
N MET A 57 -8.15 4.81 5.53
CA MET A 57 -8.03 6.27 5.70
C MET A 57 -9.35 7.00 5.38
N GLU A 58 -10.09 6.55 4.37
CA GLU A 58 -11.42 7.08 4.03
C GLU A 58 -12.43 6.82 5.16
N GLU A 59 -12.47 5.59 5.69
CA GLU A 59 -13.33 5.22 6.83
C GLU A 59 -13.04 6.07 8.07
N ASP A 60 -11.76 6.29 8.38
CA ASP A 60 -11.30 7.14 9.47
C ASP A 60 -11.77 8.60 9.30
N ASN A 61 -11.69 9.13 8.07
CA ASN A 61 -12.11 10.49 7.77
C ASN A 61 -13.63 10.65 7.92
N ASP A 62 -14.41 9.70 7.40
CA ASP A 62 -15.86 9.68 7.52
C ASP A 62 -16.33 9.57 8.98
N ALA A 63 -15.64 8.76 9.79
CA ALA A 63 -15.92 8.62 11.22
C ALA A 63 -15.70 9.96 11.95
N LEU A 64 -14.63 10.69 11.64
CA LEU A 64 -14.37 12.02 12.20
C LEU A 64 -15.45 13.03 11.83
N HIS A 65 -15.90 13.05 10.57
CA HIS A 65 -16.96 13.95 10.13
C HIS A 65 -18.31 13.68 10.81
N LYS A 66 -18.68 12.40 11.00
CA LYS A 66 -19.91 12.02 11.73
C LYS A 66 -19.86 12.42 13.20
N GLN A 67 -18.71 12.28 13.85
CA GLN A 67 -18.52 12.74 15.23
C GLN A 67 -18.68 14.27 15.34
N ALA A 68 -18.07 15.03 14.42
CA ALA A 68 -18.18 16.49 14.41
C ALA A 68 -19.61 17.00 14.14
N ALA A 69 -20.45 16.25 13.43
CA ALA A 69 -21.84 16.60 13.16
C ALA A 69 -22.82 16.30 14.31
N THR A 70 -22.40 15.54 15.32
CA THR A 70 -23.24 15.10 16.46
C THR A 70 -23.02 15.94 17.73
N VAL A 71 -22.05 16.86 17.71
CA VAL A 71 -21.73 17.81 18.79
C VAL A 71 -22.32 19.18 18.47
#